data_AF-O29672-F1
#
_entry.id   AF-O29672-F1
#
_cell.length_a   1.000
_cell.length_b   1.000
_cell.length_c   1.000
_cell.angle_alpha   90.00
_cell.angle_beta   90.00
_cell.angle_gamma   90.00
#
_symmetry.space_group_name_H-M   'P 1'
#
loop_
_entity.id
_entity.type
_entity.pdbx_description
1 polymer ?
#
loop_
_entity_poly.entity_id
_entity_poly.type
_entity_poly.pdbx_seq_one_letter_code
_entity_poly.pdbx_strand_id
1 'polypeptide(L)'
;MISAAANIEWSKWKKLAFIALLIIGIVYPLVATPVRYGRADMTLDGMSFMKAYDGDYYAVKWLQSRDGVVMEEGCTQGALCAYHYGGRVAAFTGNPAVIAWTNHEYVWRRNYSLVAERAKDVREFYSTDSCEKMREIAGKYGVKYIFFGYEEKRLFSPDVRKFERCFEKVFEKDGTYIFATKNLS
;
A
#
# COMPACT_ATOMS: atom_id res chain seq x y z
N MET A 1 -15.22 -0.84 49.76
CA MET A 1 -14.27 0.22 50.17
C MET A 1 -13.27 0.39 49.03
N ILE A 2 -13.35 1.51 48.31
CA ILE A 2 -12.42 1.85 47.24
C ILE A 2 -11.16 2.38 47.93
N SER A 3 -10.03 1.70 47.75
CA SER A 3 -8.73 2.12 48.29
C SER A 3 -8.39 3.50 47.71
N ALA A 4 -8.09 4.47 48.58
CA ALA A 4 -7.67 5.80 48.17
C ALA A 4 -6.41 5.67 47.30
N ALA A 5 -6.45 6.22 46.08
CA ALA A 5 -5.27 6.33 45.25
C ALA A 5 -4.22 7.15 46.04
N ALA A 6 -3.11 6.51 46.42
CA ALA A 6 -2.02 7.21 47.06
C ALA A 6 -1.52 8.30 46.09
N ASN A 7 -1.64 9.57 46.49
CA ASN A 7 -1.04 10.68 45.75
C ASN A 7 0.48 10.55 45.88
N ILE A 8 1.12 9.96 44.87
CA ILE A 8 2.58 9.82 44.85
C ILE A 8 3.18 11.18 44.51
N GLU A 9 3.58 11.94 45.53
CA GLU A 9 4.37 13.15 45.33
C GLU A 9 5.83 12.82 45.06
N TRP A 10 6.29 13.17 43.86
CA TRP A 10 7.70 12.96 43.49
C TRP A 10 8.58 14.07 44.09
N SER A 11 9.70 13.66 44.68
CA SER A 11 10.76 14.61 45.07
C SER A 11 11.26 15.40 43.85
N LYS A 12 11.77 16.61 44.08
CA LYS A 12 12.27 17.50 43.01
C LYS A 12 13.28 16.79 42.08
N TRP A 13 14.20 15.99 42.64
CA TRP A 13 15.19 15.27 41.85
C TRP A 13 14.59 14.19 40.94
N LYS A 14 13.54 13.47 41.39
CA LYS A 14 12.84 12.47 40.56
C LYS A 14 12.12 13.13 39.39
N LYS A 15 11.48 14.27 39.64
CA LYS A 15 10.85 15.09 38.58
C LYS A 15 11.89 15.53 37.54
N LEU A 16 13.03 16.05 37.99
CA LEU A 16 14.12 16.47 37.11
C LEU A 16 14.72 15.29 36.31
N ALA A 17 14.97 14.15 36.96
CA ALA A 17 15.49 12.97 36.30
C ALA A 17 14.54 12.46 35.21
N PHE A 18 13.22 12.48 35.46
CA PHE A 18 12.24 12.08 34.47
C PHE A 18 12.13 13.07 33.31
N ILE A 19 12.17 14.37 33.57
CA ILE A 19 12.24 15.39 32.51
C ILE A 19 13.50 15.17 31.66
N ALA A 20 14.66 14.90 32.28
CA ALA A 20 15.89 14.60 31.56
C ALA A 20 15.76 13.35 30.68
N LEU A 21 15.14 12.28 31.20
CA LEU A 21 14.87 11.07 30.42
C LEU A 21 13.93 11.34 29.23
N LEU A 22 12.89 12.17 29.40
CA LEU A 22 12.01 12.58 28.31
C LEU A 22 12.77 13.38 27.25
N ILE A 23 13.62 14.32 27.67
CA ILE A 23 14.44 15.12 26.74
C ILE A 23 15.38 14.21 25.96
N ILE A 24 16.09 13.29 26.62
CA ILE A 24 16.97 12.32 25.95
C ILE A 24 16.17 11.43 24.99
N GLY A 25 14.97 11.00 25.39
CA GLY A 25 14.05 10.22 24.55
C GLY A 25 13.62 10.96 23.29
N ILE A 26 13.44 12.28 23.35
CA ILE A 26 13.07 13.13 22.20
C ILE A 26 14.29 13.43 21.31
N VAL A 27 15.50 13.50 21.87
CA VAL A 27 16.72 13.69 21.08
C VAL A 27 16.95 12.52 20.12
N TYR A 28 16.60 11.28 20.51
CA TYR A 28 16.83 10.11 19.65
C TYR A 28 16.13 10.21 18.28
N PRO A 29 14.80 10.44 18.17
CA PRO A 29 14.15 10.62 16.86
C PRO A 29 14.70 11.78 16.03
N LEU A 30 15.14 12.88 16.67
CA LEU A 30 15.70 14.05 15.99
C LEU A 30 17.05 13.75 15.33
N VAL A 31 17.87 12.87 15.93
CA VAL A 31 19.18 12.49 15.40
C VAL A 31 19.10 11.24 14.51
N ALA A 32 18.37 10.21 14.95
CA ALA A 32 18.31 8.93 14.25
C ALA A 32 17.56 9.04 12.91
N THR A 33 16.52 9.87 12.81
CA THR A 33 15.70 9.99 11.60
C THR A 33 16.52 10.56 10.43
N PRO A 34 17.21 11.71 10.55
CA PRO A 34 18.06 12.23 9.47
C PRO A 34 19.24 11.31 9.13
N VAL A 35 19.83 10.63 10.11
CA VAL A 35 20.93 9.68 9.85
C VAL A 35 20.46 8.49 9.03
N ARG A 36 19.26 7.98 9.32
CA ARG A 36 18.70 6.80 8.64
C ARG A 36 18.05 7.14 7.30
N TYR A 37 17.50 8.34 7.16
CA TYR A 37 16.65 8.76 6.03
C TYR A 37 17.08 10.09 5.40
N GLY A 38 18.35 10.49 5.50
CA GLY A 38 18.88 11.84 5.18
C GLY A 38 18.68 12.37 3.76
N ARG A 39 17.85 11.72 2.94
CA ARG A 39 17.38 12.15 1.61
C ARG A 39 15.86 12.42 1.54
N ALA A 40 15.13 12.29 2.65
CA ALA A 40 13.68 12.51 2.67
C ALA A 40 13.36 13.99 2.93
N ASP A 41 12.50 14.57 2.10
CA ASP A 41 11.93 15.89 2.36
C ASP A 41 11.14 15.86 3.66
N MET A 42 11.38 16.84 4.55
CA MET A 42 10.60 16.96 5.79
C MET A 42 9.22 17.49 5.47
N THR A 43 8.24 16.59 5.33
CA THR A 43 6.85 16.92 5.00
C THR A 43 5.86 16.02 5.73
N LEU A 44 4.65 16.51 5.94
CA LEU A 44 3.49 15.73 6.41
C LEU A 44 2.70 15.10 5.26
N ASP A 45 3.09 15.36 4.01
CA ASP A 45 2.49 14.70 2.85
C ASP A 45 3.01 13.26 2.76
N GLY A 46 2.21 12.33 3.29
CA GLY A 46 2.50 10.90 3.28
C GLY A 46 2.61 10.29 1.86
N MET A 47 2.16 10.98 0.82
CA MET A 47 2.30 10.54 -0.58
C MET A 47 3.52 11.16 -1.28
N SER A 48 4.25 12.06 -0.63
CA SER A 48 5.39 12.79 -1.25
C SER A 48 6.40 11.87 -1.90
N PHE A 49 6.74 10.75 -1.26
CA PHE A 49 7.66 9.74 -1.78
C PHE A 49 7.21 9.12 -3.10
N MET A 50 5.90 9.08 -3.38
CA MET A 50 5.35 8.51 -4.63
C MET A 50 5.73 9.34 -5.85
N LYS A 51 6.13 10.62 -5.67
CA LYS A 51 6.60 11.48 -6.77
C LYS A 51 7.90 10.98 -7.41
N ALA A 52 8.63 10.08 -6.73
CA ALA A 52 9.81 9.41 -7.29
C ALA A 52 9.45 8.26 -8.26
N TYR A 53 8.17 7.89 -8.38
CA TYR A 53 7.70 6.72 -9.12
C TYR A 53 6.65 7.11 -10.17
N ASP A 54 7.09 7.23 -11.43
CA ASP A 54 6.23 7.46 -12.61
C ASP A 54 5.05 8.42 -12.32
N GLY A 55 3.88 8.17 -12.91
CA GLY A 55 2.66 8.91 -12.65
C GLY A 55 1.84 8.39 -11.46
N ASP A 56 2.41 7.52 -10.61
CA ASP A 56 1.66 6.84 -9.54
C ASP A 56 1.06 7.81 -8.54
N TYR A 57 1.78 8.89 -8.20
CA TYR A 57 1.25 9.96 -7.35
C TYR A 57 -0.07 10.52 -7.91
N TYR A 58 -0.12 10.82 -9.20
CA TYR A 58 -1.31 11.37 -9.85
C TYR A 58 -2.42 10.35 -10.01
N ALA A 59 -2.08 9.09 -10.31
CA ALA A 59 -3.04 7.99 -10.44
C ALA A 59 -3.75 7.70 -9.10
N VAL A 60 -2.99 7.65 -8.00
CA VAL A 60 -3.55 7.48 -6.65
C VAL A 60 -4.40 8.68 -6.27
N LYS A 61 -3.97 9.93 -6.54
CA LYS A 61 -4.80 11.12 -6.34
C LYS A 61 -6.11 11.04 -7.12
N TRP A 62 -6.08 10.53 -8.34
CA TRP A 62 -7.29 10.35 -9.16
C TRP A 62 -8.26 9.31 -8.55
N LEU A 63 -7.72 8.22 -7.97
CA LEU A 63 -8.51 7.19 -7.30
C LEU A 63 -9.08 7.62 -5.93
N GLN A 64 -8.48 8.58 -5.22
CA GLN A 64 -8.98 9.05 -3.91
C GLN A 64 -10.41 9.61 -3.94
N SER A 65 -10.93 9.97 -5.11
CA SER A 65 -12.30 10.46 -5.30
C SER A 65 -13.26 9.39 -5.85
N ARG A 66 -12.84 8.13 -5.89
CA ARG A 66 -13.55 7.03 -6.54
C ARG A 66 -13.50 5.76 -5.69
N ASP A 67 -14.68 5.19 -5.44
CA ASP A 67 -14.78 3.93 -4.69
C ASP A 67 -14.79 2.71 -5.62
N GLY A 68 -14.09 1.66 -5.21
CA GLY A 68 -14.16 0.33 -5.80
C GLY A 68 -12.96 -0.54 -5.48
N VAL A 69 -13.10 -1.86 -5.62
CA VAL A 69 -11.97 -2.78 -5.44
C VAL A 69 -10.93 -2.51 -6.53
N VAL A 70 -9.66 -2.40 -6.11
CA VAL A 70 -8.51 -2.16 -6.99
C VAL A 70 -7.73 -3.47 -7.17
N MET A 71 -7.42 -3.80 -8.42
CA MET A 71 -6.36 -4.74 -8.74
C MET A 71 -5.04 -3.97 -8.78
N GLU A 72 -4.13 -4.25 -7.84
CA GLU A 72 -2.76 -3.70 -7.77
C GLU A 72 -1.78 -4.84 -7.43
N GLU A 73 -0.49 -4.64 -7.66
CA GLU A 73 0.51 -5.56 -7.14
C GLU A 73 0.73 -5.30 -5.65
N GLY A 74 0.23 -6.22 -4.84
CA GLY A 74 0.12 -6.10 -3.39
C GLY A 74 1.13 -6.95 -2.61
N CYS A 75 2.36 -7.12 -3.07
CA CYS A 75 3.33 -8.03 -2.47
C CYS A 75 2.93 -9.51 -2.66
N THR A 76 2.94 -9.94 -3.92
CA THR A 76 2.63 -11.30 -4.34
C THR A 76 3.87 -12.09 -4.76
N GLN A 77 5.05 -11.45 -4.86
CA GLN A 77 6.31 -12.08 -5.22
C GLN A 77 7.43 -11.81 -4.20
N GLY A 78 7.96 -12.87 -3.60
CA GLY A 78 9.12 -12.82 -2.69
C GLY A 78 8.77 -12.52 -1.22
N ALA A 79 9.59 -12.99 -0.28
CA ALA A 79 9.28 -12.92 1.15
C ALA A 79 9.37 -11.50 1.76
N LEU A 80 10.07 -10.57 1.09
CA LEU A 80 10.30 -9.20 1.58
C LEU A 80 9.44 -8.15 0.87
N CYS A 81 8.49 -8.57 0.01
CA CYS A 81 7.70 -7.64 -0.80
C CYS A 81 6.91 -6.60 0.00
N ALA A 82 6.60 -6.85 1.27
CA ALA A 82 5.89 -5.90 2.13
C ALA A 82 6.73 -4.69 2.56
N TYR A 83 8.05 -4.76 2.34
CA TYR A 83 8.98 -3.65 2.56
C TYR A 83 9.36 -2.93 1.25
N HIS A 84 8.63 -3.22 0.17
CA HIS A 84 8.76 -2.56 -1.12
C HIS A 84 7.51 -1.72 -1.42
N TYR A 85 7.19 -1.50 -2.70
CA TYR A 85 6.17 -0.53 -3.12
C TYR A 85 4.77 -1.14 -3.31
N GLY A 86 4.58 -2.42 -2.97
CA GLY A 86 3.30 -3.10 -3.11
C GLY A 86 2.26 -2.69 -2.06
N GLY A 87 0.97 -2.65 -2.45
CA GLY A 87 -0.16 -2.31 -1.58
C GLY A 87 -0.36 -0.81 -1.35
N ARG A 88 0.44 0.03 -2.03
CA ARG A 88 0.39 1.50 -1.94
C ARG A 88 -0.97 2.08 -2.34
N VAL A 89 -1.65 1.49 -3.33
CA VAL A 89 -2.85 2.09 -3.90
C VAL A 89 -3.98 1.98 -2.88
N ALA A 90 -4.20 0.82 -2.29
CA ALA A 90 -5.16 0.63 -1.21
C ALA A 90 -4.83 1.52 -0.01
N ALA A 91 -3.56 1.56 0.41
CA ALA A 91 -3.12 2.34 1.57
C ALA A 91 -3.42 3.85 1.44
N PHE A 92 -3.26 4.42 0.24
CA PHE A 92 -3.42 5.86 0.03
C PHE A 92 -4.74 6.28 -0.61
N THR A 93 -5.55 5.35 -1.13
CA THR A 93 -6.89 5.66 -1.65
C THR A 93 -8.02 5.33 -0.68
N GLY A 94 -7.78 4.42 0.27
CA GLY A 94 -8.85 3.85 1.10
C GLY A 94 -9.69 2.77 0.39
N ASN A 95 -9.41 2.50 -0.89
CA ASN A 95 -10.06 1.42 -1.62
C ASN A 95 -9.50 0.05 -1.20
N PRO A 96 -10.34 -1.00 -1.16
CA PRO A 96 -9.86 -2.36 -0.93
C PRO A 96 -9.06 -2.86 -2.13
N ALA A 97 -7.92 -3.50 -1.88
CA ALA A 97 -7.22 -4.31 -2.89
C ALA A 97 -7.68 -5.78 -2.85
N VAL A 98 -7.48 -6.51 -3.94
CA VAL A 98 -7.67 -7.98 -3.96
C VAL A 98 -6.82 -8.65 -2.88
N ILE A 99 -5.56 -8.25 -2.79
CA ILE A 99 -4.62 -8.58 -1.72
C ILE A 99 -3.55 -7.50 -1.62
N ALA A 100 -3.08 -7.24 -0.41
CA ALA A 100 -1.88 -6.48 -0.11
C ALA A 100 -1.03 -7.25 0.92
N TRP A 101 0.21 -6.81 1.14
CA TRP A 101 1.16 -7.26 2.18
C TRP A 101 0.91 -8.71 2.65
N THR A 102 1.06 -9.67 1.74
CA THR A 102 0.58 -11.06 1.93
C THR A 102 1.06 -11.72 3.22
N ASN A 103 2.30 -11.47 3.61
CA ASN A 103 2.88 -11.91 4.88
C ASN A 103 2.13 -11.36 6.11
N HIS A 104 1.73 -10.09 6.10
CA HIS A 104 0.96 -9.46 7.18
C HIS A 104 -0.51 -9.87 7.15
N GLU A 105 -1.13 -9.93 5.97
CA GLU A 105 -2.50 -10.41 5.84
C GLU A 105 -2.66 -11.87 6.31
N TYR A 106 -1.64 -12.71 6.11
CA TYR A 106 -1.60 -14.05 6.71
C TYR A 106 -1.69 -14.00 8.24
N VAL A 107 -0.87 -13.18 8.91
CA VAL A 107 -0.86 -13.09 10.38
C VAL A 107 -2.20 -12.60 10.92
N TRP A 108 -2.83 -11.64 10.25
CA TRP A 108 -4.12 -11.08 10.68
C TRP A 108 -5.29 -12.00 10.41
N ARG A 109 -5.36 -12.60 9.23
CA ARG A 109 -6.50 -13.44 8.81
C ARG A 109 -6.41 -14.87 9.35
N ARG A 110 -5.20 -15.35 9.66
CA ARG A 110 -4.92 -16.74 10.07
C ARG A 110 -5.43 -17.79 9.06
N ASN A 111 -5.56 -17.40 7.79
CA ASN A 111 -6.00 -18.28 6.70
C ASN A 111 -5.01 -18.17 5.54
N TYR A 112 -4.01 -19.05 5.54
CA TYR A 112 -2.97 -19.08 4.53
C TYR A 112 -3.52 -19.38 3.13
N SER A 113 -4.43 -20.34 3.02
CA SER A 113 -4.97 -20.77 1.73
C SER A 113 -5.68 -19.63 0.99
N LEU A 114 -6.49 -18.84 1.71
CA LEU A 114 -7.17 -17.68 1.14
C LEU A 114 -6.20 -16.59 0.66
N VAL A 115 -5.16 -16.29 1.45
CA VAL A 115 -4.15 -15.28 1.08
C VAL A 115 -3.33 -15.76 -0.11
N ALA A 116 -2.92 -17.04 -0.11
CA ALA A 116 -2.16 -17.65 -1.20
C ALA A 116 -2.96 -17.70 -2.51
N GLU A 117 -4.27 -17.99 -2.44
CA GLU A 117 -5.19 -17.97 -3.58
C GLU A 117 -5.28 -16.57 -4.19
N ARG A 118 -5.56 -15.54 -3.38
CA ARG A 118 -5.64 -14.15 -3.87
C ARG A 118 -4.32 -13.68 -4.46
N ALA A 119 -3.19 -13.99 -3.81
CA ALA A 119 -1.88 -13.66 -4.34
C ALA A 119 -1.59 -14.37 -5.68
N LYS A 120 -2.01 -15.64 -5.82
CA LYS A 120 -1.92 -16.38 -7.08
C LYS A 120 -2.75 -15.71 -8.17
N ASP A 121 -3.98 -15.33 -7.86
CA ASP A 121 -4.87 -14.72 -8.84
C ASP A 121 -4.38 -13.34 -9.29
N VAL A 122 -3.83 -12.51 -8.39
CA VAL A 122 -3.18 -11.25 -8.78
C VAL A 122 -1.98 -11.51 -9.71
N ARG A 123 -1.11 -12.47 -9.40
CA ARG A 123 0.01 -12.83 -10.28
C ARG A 123 -0.46 -13.30 -11.66
N GLU A 124 -1.46 -14.18 -11.67
CA GLU A 124 -2.04 -14.71 -12.91
C GLU A 124 -2.64 -13.58 -13.75
N PHE A 125 -3.39 -12.67 -13.12
CA PHE A 125 -3.99 -11.51 -13.78
C PHE A 125 -2.95 -10.64 -14.49
N TYR A 126 -1.84 -10.31 -13.80
CA TYR A 126 -0.78 -9.49 -14.40
C TYR A 126 0.11 -10.26 -15.39
N SER A 127 0.11 -11.60 -15.37
CA SER A 127 0.98 -12.42 -16.22
C SER A 127 0.31 -12.93 -17.49
N THR A 128 -1.00 -13.21 -17.46
CA THR A 128 -1.73 -13.75 -18.60
C THR A 128 -1.90 -12.71 -19.73
N ASP A 129 -2.12 -13.19 -20.96
CA ASP A 129 -2.52 -12.39 -22.12
C ASP A 129 -3.99 -12.58 -22.50
N SER A 130 -4.70 -13.50 -21.82
CA SER A 130 -6.11 -13.81 -22.09
C SER A 130 -7.04 -12.79 -21.44
N CYS A 131 -7.80 -12.05 -22.26
CA CYS A 131 -8.85 -11.16 -21.75
C CYS A 131 -9.92 -11.91 -20.96
N GLU A 132 -10.26 -13.14 -21.36
CA GLU A 132 -11.21 -13.98 -20.63
C GLU A 132 -10.71 -14.25 -19.23
N LYS A 133 -9.44 -14.66 -19.09
CA LYS A 133 -8.85 -14.96 -17.78
C LYS A 133 -8.75 -13.73 -16.89
N MET A 134 -8.35 -12.58 -17.45
CA MET A 134 -8.33 -11.31 -16.71
C MET A 134 -9.72 -10.93 -16.22
N ARG A 135 -10.75 -11.05 -17.07
CA ARG A 135 -12.14 -10.73 -16.71
C ARG A 135 -12.72 -11.69 -15.67
N GLU A 136 -12.42 -12.99 -15.77
CA GLU A 136 -12.79 -14.00 -14.77
C GLU A 136 -12.26 -13.62 -13.38
N ILE A 137 -10.95 -13.33 -13.28
CA ILE A 137 -10.31 -12.95 -12.02
C ILE A 137 -10.84 -11.62 -11.50
N ALA A 138 -10.98 -10.61 -12.37
CA ALA A 138 -11.52 -9.30 -12.00
C ALA A 138 -12.97 -9.42 -11.49
N GLY A 139 -13.80 -10.24 -12.14
CA GLY A 139 -15.18 -10.52 -11.75
C GLY A 139 -15.28 -11.22 -10.41
N LYS A 140 -14.42 -12.24 -10.17
CA LYS A 140 -14.36 -12.97 -8.90
C LYS A 140 -14.22 -12.07 -7.67
N TYR A 141 -13.49 -10.96 -7.79
CA TYR A 141 -13.25 -10.03 -6.70
C TYR A 141 -14.04 -8.72 -6.79
N GLY A 142 -14.89 -8.55 -7.81
CA GLY A 142 -15.61 -7.30 -8.05
C GLY A 142 -14.69 -6.11 -8.30
N VAL A 143 -13.54 -6.35 -8.95
CA VAL A 143 -12.56 -5.31 -9.30
C VAL A 143 -13.22 -4.28 -10.18
N LYS A 144 -13.10 -3.00 -9.82
CA LYS A 144 -13.60 -1.85 -10.59
C LYS A 144 -12.47 -1.13 -11.33
N TYR A 145 -11.29 -1.11 -10.73
CA TYR A 145 -10.11 -0.43 -11.25
C TYR A 145 -8.90 -1.34 -11.26
N ILE A 146 -8.17 -1.34 -12.36
CA ILE A 146 -6.90 -2.05 -12.52
C ILE A 146 -5.81 -0.99 -12.58
N PHE A 147 -4.89 -1.05 -11.61
CA PHE A 147 -3.78 -0.12 -11.51
C PHE A 147 -2.55 -0.69 -12.22
N PHE A 148 -1.96 0.06 -13.14
CA PHE A 148 -0.74 -0.38 -13.82
C PHE A 148 0.31 0.74 -13.79
N GLY A 149 1.18 0.68 -12.79
CA GLY A 149 2.22 1.68 -12.53
C GLY A 149 3.59 1.06 -12.34
N TYR A 150 4.44 1.75 -11.59
CA TYR A 150 5.84 1.36 -11.41
C TYR A 150 6.00 -0.08 -10.89
N GLU A 151 5.27 -0.47 -9.83
CA GLU A 151 5.46 -1.77 -9.19
C GLU A 151 5.01 -2.93 -10.09
N GLU A 152 3.88 -2.76 -10.78
CA GLU A 152 3.35 -3.76 -11.70
C GLU A 152 4.29 -3.97 -12.90
N LYS A 153 4.87 -2.89 -13.45
CA LYS A 153 5.91 -2.98 -14.48
C LYS A 153 7.16 -3.69 -13.97
N ARG A 154 7.64 -3.30 -12.79
CA ARG A 154 8.87 -3.84 -12.21
C ARG A 154 8.81 -5.35 -12.01
N LEU A 155 7.66 -5.87 -11.60
CA LEU A 155 7.50 -7.29 -11.25
C LEU A 155 7.02 -8.18 -12.40
N PHE A 156 6.21 -7.66 -13.32
CA PHE A 156 5.61 -8.48 -14.38
C PHE A 156 6.06 -8.08 -15.78
N SER A 157 6.64 -6.88 -15.96
CA SER A 157 7.01 -6.30 -17.27
C SER A 157 5.97 -6.48 -18.39
N PRO A 158 4.66 -6.37 -18.14
CA PRO A 158 3.68 -6.70 -19.17
C PRO A 158 3.56 -5.57 -20.19
N ASP A 159 3.23 -5.93 -21.43
CA ASP A 159 2.86 -4.95 -22.46
C ASP A 159 1.51 -4.32 -22.09
N VAL A 160 1.50 -3.00 -21.84
CA VAL A 160 0.29 -2.24 -21.48
C VAL A 160 -0.86 -2.46 -22.47
N ARG A 161 -0.55 -2.71 -23.75
CA ARG A 161 -1.55 -2.94 -24.81
C ARG A 161 -2.46 -4.12 -24.49
N LYS A 162 -2.01 -5.09 -23.67
CA LYS A 162 -2.88 -6.20 -23.28
C LYS A 162 -4.07 -5.75 -22.45
N PHE A 163 -3.88 -4.77 -21.56
CA PHE A 163 -4.98 -4.23 -20.76
C PHE A 163 -5.90 -3.35 -21.60
N GLU A 164 -5.35 -2.56 -22.53
CA GLU A 164 -6.14 -1.74 -23.47
C GLU A 164 -7.06 -2.57 -24.37
N ARG A 165 -6.65 -3.78 -24.75
CA ARG A 165 -7.50 -4.72 -25.51
C ARG A 165 -8.67 -5.27 -24.70
N CYS A 166 -8.51 -5.37 -23.38
CA CYS A 166 -9.46 -6.08 -22.52
C CYS A 166 -10.38 -5.14 -21.72
N PHE A 167 -9.90 -3.92 -21.41
CA PHE A 167 -10.50 -2.97 -20.48
C PHE A 167 -10.41 -1.53 -20.98
N GLU A 168 -11.28 -0.66 -20.48
CA GLU A 168 -11.28 0.75 -20.86
C GLU A 168 -10.22 1.52 -20.06
N LYS A 169 -9.27 2.17 -20.74
CA LYS A 169 -8.32 3.08 -20.12
C LYS A 169 -9.04 4.35 -19.67
N VAL A 170 -9.00 4.65 -18.36
CA VAL A 170 -9.70 5.79 -17.74
C VAL A 170 -8.76 6.82 -17.12
N PHE A 171 -7.48 6.50 -17.00
CA PHE A 171 -6.42 7.41 -16.57
C PHE A 171 -5.11 7.05 -17.26
N GLU A 172 -4.34 8.07 -17.63
CA GLU A 172 -2.98 7.95 -18.10
C GLU A 172 -2.20 9.20 -17.72
N LYS A 173 -1.05 9.00 -17.06
CA LYS A 173 -0.09 10.08 -16.82
C LYS A 173 1.29 9.50 -16.53
N ASP A 174 2.33 10.08 -17.13
CA ASP A 174 3.75 9.76 -16.88
C ASP A 174 4.05 8.25 -16.86
N GLY A 175 3.40 7.50 -17.76
CA GLY A 175 3.54 6.05 -17.88
C GLY A 175 2.75 5.22 -16.86
N THR A 176 1.96 5.81 -15.99
CA THR A 176 1.02 5.08 -15.11
C THR A 176 -0.38 5.12 -15.70
N TYR A 177 -1.06 3.98 -15.66
CA TYR A 177 -2.36 3.77 -16.29
C TYR A 177 -3.37 3.22 -15.27
N ILE A 178 -4.63 3.61 -15.43
CA ILE A 178 -5.75 2.94 -14.75
C ILE A 178 -6.76 2.50 -15.79
N PHE A 179 -7.18 1.24 -15.69
CA PHE A 179 -8.24 0.66 -16.51
C PHE A 179 -9.48 0.41 -15.67
N ALA A 180 -10.66 0.59 -16.25
CA ALA A 180 -11.94 0.29 -15.65
C ALA A 180 -12.52 -0.99 -16.23
N THR A 181 -13.13 -1.80 -15.37
CA THR A 181 -13.75 -3.09 -15.72
C THR A 181 -15.21 -2.95 -16.15
N LYS A 182 -15.62 -1.81 -16.74
CA LYS A 182 -17.02 -1.58 -17.12
C LYS A 182 -17.58 -2.81 -17.86
N ASN A 183 -18.77 -3.27 -17.45
CA ASN A 183 -19.49 -4.42 -18.02
C ASN A 183 -18.94 -5.83 -17.68
N LEU A 184 -18.47 -6.07 -16.45
CA LEU A 184 -18.30 -7.45 -15.92
C LEU A 184 -19.63 -8.08 -15.44
N SER A 185 -20.70 -7.84 -16.19
CA SER A 185 -22.03 -8.45 -15.98
C SER A 185 -22.27 -9.53 -17.01
#